data_AF-A0A2K1QJY2-F1
#
_entry.id   AF-A0A2K1QJY2-F1
#
_cell.length_a   1.000
_cell.length_b   1.000
_cell.length_c   1.000
_cell.angle_alpha   90.00
_cell.angle_beta   90.00
_cell.angle_gamma   90.00
#
_symmetry.space_group_name_H-M   'P 1'
#
loop_
_entity.id
_entity.type
_entity.pdbx_description
1 polymer ?
#
loop_
_entity_poly.entity_id
_entity_poly.type
_entity_poly.pdbx_seq_one_letter_code
_entity_poly.pdbx_strand_id
1 'polypeptide(L)'
;MPDALSKTVPIWACVWNRLLFPDVDEAQRLSTPQDVVGESEHAQIASRLDDLVADLGALDLDLDRIRKTLRKPLTPVWVTQASDVPMIDDQLAYYPIVLCTASGRDAGNAISGFDYVQGAADDAEAWALGLTATSFWHHRSELLQLSEDELVERIPLITSNGNDEISAVLPTLIKPTTQLYIGTNPCSTDALPTPHAHIACEQPVDNNDTSPKEQGHTFRVPCQPGKLGSRTLRHHLPSLVPFVTKHLASHPTSPILIICPTGKDHSIGVALALLCLFSSPDGTLTSTNDSTRTMNKDFIKKRLSWIMASIPDANPSRATLQSVNAFLLG
;
A
#
# COMPACT_ATOMS: atom_id res chain seq x y z
N MET A 1 16.19 -15.74 -13.82
CA MET A 1 16.00 -14.55 -12.97
C MET A 1 14.82 -13.73 -13.51
N PRO A 2 13.88 -13.29 -12.66
CA PRO A 2 12.73 -12.48 -13.08
C PRO A 2 13.14 -11.12 -13.64
N ASP A 3 12.68 -10.78 -14.85
CA ASP A 3 13.04 -9.53 -15.53
C ASP A 3 12.62 -8.28 -14.74
N ALA A 4 11.40 -8.24 -14.20
CA ALA A 4 10.89 -7.08 -13.47
C ALA A 4 11.71 -6.78 -12.20
N LEU A 5 11.93 -7.78 -11.34
CA LEU A 5 12.68 -7.62 -10.09
C LEU A 5 14.17 -7.31 -10.31
N SER A 6 14.74 -7.75 -11.45
CA SER A 6 16.13 -7.44 -11.84
C SER A 6 16.40 -5.95 -12.02
N LYS A 7 15.34 -5.15 -12.19
CA LYS A 7 15.39 -3.70 -12.41
C LYS A 7 14.81 -2.95 -11.22
N THR A 8 13.60 -3.31 -10.79
CA THR A 8 12.85 -2.55 -9.77
C THR A 8 13.52 -2.56 -8.40
N VAL A 9 14.06 -3.69 -7.95
CA VAL A 9 14.72 -3.77 -6.63
C VAL A 9 16.04 -2.98 -6.60
N PRO A 10 16.95 -3.10 -7.60
CA PRO A 10 18.12 -2.22 -7.70
C PRO A 10 17.79 -0.73 -7.76
N ILE A 11 16.76 -0.34 -8.52
CA ILE A 11 16.31 1.06 -8.59
C ILE A 11 15.86 1.52 -7.20
N TRP A 12 14.98 0.75 -6.56
CA TRP A 12 14.44 1.08 -5.24
C TRP A 12 15.52 1.21 -4.18
N ALA A 13 16.45 0.25 -4.11
CA ALA A 13 17.57 0.28 -3.17
C ALA A 13 18.48 1.49 -3.42
N CYS A 14 18.83 1.77 -4.68
CA CYS A 14 19.69 2.90 -5.05
C CYS A 14 19.06 4.25 -4.69
N VAL A 15 17.76 4.44 -4.98
CA VAL A 15 17.03 5.68 -4.66
C VAL A 15 17.01 5.92 -3.15
N TRP A 16 16.70 4.90 -2.35
CA TRP A 16 16.76 5.01 -0.89
C TRP A 16 18.17 5.27 -0.38
N ASN A 17 19.18 4.61 -0.93
CA ASN A 17 20.56 4.81 -0.53
C ASN A 17 21.04 6.23 -0.79
N ARG A 18 20.73 6.81 -1.96
CA ARG A 18 21.06 8.21 -2.29
C ARG A 18 20.43 9.19 -1.31
N LEU A 19 19.20 8.91 -0.86
CA LEU A 19 18.48 9.79 0.06
C LEU A 19 18.94 9.65 1.52
N LEU A 20 19.24 8.43 1.96
CA LEU A 20 19.53 8.14 3.37
C LEU A 20 21.03 8.16 3.69
N PHE A 21 21.89 7.81 2.74
CA PHE A 21 23.34 7.65 2.89
C PHE A 21 24.12 8.44 1.82
N PRO A 22 23.94 9.77 1.73
CA PRO A 22 24.57 10.62 0.71
C PRO A 22 26.10 10.73 0.85
N ASP A 23 26.69 10.21 1.92
CA ASP A 23 28.14 10.22 2.14
C ASP A 23 28.82 8.88 1.81
N VAL A 24 28.05 7.88 1.35
CA VAL A 24 28.57 6.53 1.01
C VAL A 24 28.56 6.35 -0.51
N ASP A 25 29.64 6.74 -1.17
CA ASP A 25 29.77 6.73 -2.64
C ASP A 25 29.35 5.40 -3.28
N GLU A 26 29.77 4.28 -2.68
CA GLU A 26 29.45 2.94 -3.21
C GLU A 26 27.95 2.64 -3.17
N ALA A 27 27.25 3.10 -2.13
CA ALA A 27 25.82 2.86 -1.95
C ALA A 27 24.95 3.63 -2.96
N GLN A 28 25.48 4.72 -3.53
CA GLN A 28 24.78 5.57 -4.50
C GLN A 28 24.84 5.03 -5.93
N ARG A 29 25.69 4.03 -6.16
CA ARG A 29 25.85 3.41 -7.48
C ARG A 29 24.73 2.40 -7.71
N LEU A 30 24.15 2.45 -8.91
CA LEU A 30 23.18 1.47 -9.34
C LEU A 30 23.86 0.10 -9.51
N SER A 31 23.30 -0.94 -8.90
CA SER A 31 23.81 -2.31 -9.00
C SER A 31 22.76 -3.23 -9.63
N THR A 32 22.77 -3.34 -10.96
CA THR A 32 21.90 -4.27 -11.70
C THR A 32 22.66 -5.54 -12.08
N PRO A 33 22.00 -6.71 -12.15
CA PRO A 33 22.64 -7.93 -12.59
C PRO A 33 22.88 -7.92 -14.11
N GLN A 34 24.15 -7.94 -14.52
CA GLN A 34 24.57 -7.75 -15.91
C GLN A 34 24.10 -8.88 -16.86
N ASP A 35 23.83 -10.07 -16.33
CA ASP A 35 23.35 -11.21 -17.13
C ASP A 35 21.91 -11.03 -17.66
N VAL A 36 21.16 -10.06 -17.12
CA VAL A 36 19.77 -9.78 -17.53
C VAL A 36 19.57 -8.32 -17.92
N VAL A 37 20.25 -7.38 -17.24
CA VAL A 37 20.18 -5.95 -17.55
C VAL A 37 21.44 -5.55 -18.30
N GLY A 38 21.32 -5.35 -19.61
CA GLY A 38 22.44 -4.94 -20.46
C GLY A 38 22.90 -3.50 -20.18
N GLU A 39 24.11 -3.16 -20.60
CA GLU A 39 24.74 -1.84 -20.32
C GLU A 39 23.89 -0.64 -20.79
N SER A 40 23.27 -0.74 -21.97
CA SER A 40 22.41 0.32 -22.49
C SER A 40 21.17 0.55 -21.62
N GLU A 41 20.54 -0.53 -21.15
CA GLU A 41 19.37 -0.44 -20.25
C GLU A 41 19.80 0.07 -18.87
N HIS A 42 20.92 -0.41 -18.34
CA HIS A 42 21.51 0.10 -17.10
C HIS A 42 21.74 1.62 -17.17
N ALA A 43 22.33 2.12 -18.26
CA ALA A 43 22.59 3.55 -18.46
C ALA A 43 21.29 4.37 -18.54
N GLN A 44 20.25 3.84 -19.20
CA GLN A 44 18.93 4.47 -19.26
C GLN A 44 18.22 4.50 -17.90
N ILE A 45 18.41 3.47 -17.07
CA ILE A 45 17.90 3.47 -15.70
C ILE A 45 18.67 4.51 -14.87
N ALA A 46 19.99 4.50 -14.96
CA ALA A 46 20.85 5.39 -14.19
C ALA A 46 20.55 6.87 -14.45
N SER A 47 20.25 7.24 -15.69
CA SER A 47 19.91 8.62 -16.08
C SER A 47 18.60 9.14 -15.49
N ARG A 48 17.73 8.25 -14.98
CA ARG A 48 16.44 8.61 -14.35
C ARG A 48 16.48 8.59 -12.82
N LEU A 49 17.59 8.14 -12.22
CA LEU A 49 17.67 7.99 -10.76
C LEU A 49 17.53 9.32 -10.03
N ASP A 50 18.09 10.40 -10.58
CA ASP A 50 18.03 11.72 -9.94
C ASP A 50 16.59 12.26 -9.90
N ASP A 51 15.80 12.03 -10.96
CA ASP A 51 14.37 12.35 -10.98
C ASP A 51 13.60 11.55 -9.93
N LEU A 52 13.90 10.25 -9.79
CA LEU A 52 13.25 9.38 -8.80
C LEU A 52 13.61 9.77 -7.36
N VAL A 53 14.86 10.19 -7.12
CA VAL A 53 15.30 10.72 -5.82
C VAL A 53 14.59 12.05 -5.52
N ALA A 54 14.44 12.92 -6.51
CA ALA A 54 13.70 14.17 -6.37
C ALA A 54 12.22 13.92 -6.07
N ASP A 55 11.57 13.00 -6.79
CA ASP A 55 10.18 12.60 -6.57
C ASP A 55 9.96 12.03 -5.16
N LEU A 56 10.89 11.18 -4.68
CA LEU A 56 10.83 10.66 -3.31
C LEU A 56 11.06 11.77 -2.28
N GLY A 57 12.01 12.68 -2.53
CA GLY A 57 12.27 13.84 -1.67
C GLY A 57 11.07 14.78 -1.56
N ALA A 58 10.31 14.96 -2.63
CA ALA A 58 9.11 15.79 -2.66
C ALA A 58 7.97 15.26 -1.76
N LEU A 59 8.01 13.98 -1.36
CA LEU A 59 7.07 13.43 -0.38
C LEU A 59 7.31 13.95 1.03
N ASP A 60 8.47 14.56 1.32
CA ASP A 60 8.82 15.17 2.60
C ASP A 60 8.58 14.20 3.77
N LEU A 61 9.16 13.02 3.64
CA LEU A 61 9.11 11.95 4.63
C LEU A 61 10.04 12.28 5.80
N ASP A 62 9.71 11.76 6.99
CA ASP A 62 10.59 11.83 8.16
C ASP A 62 11.81 10.91 7.98
N LEU A 63 12.82 11.42 7.27
CA LEU A 63 14.05 10.69 6.96
C LEU A 63 14.84 10.33 8.21
N ASP A 64 14.79 11.16 9.26
CA ASP A 64 15.50 10.90 10.51
C ASP A 64 14.91 9.69 11.24
N ARG A 65 13.58 9.57 11.26
CA ARG A 65 12.92 8.37 11.77
C ARG A 65 13.27 7.14 10.94
N ILE A 66 13.34 7.27 9.61
CA ILE A 66 13.73 6.15 8.73
C ILE A 66 15.17 5.72 9.00
N ARG A 67 16.13 6.66 9.13
CA ARG A 67 17.54 6.38 9.44
C ARG A 67 17.75 5.69 10.79
N LYS A 68 16.84 5.86 11.76
CA LYS A 68 16.89 5.12 13.05
C LYS A 68 16.68 3.60 12.87
N THR A 69 15.91 3.22 11.85
CA THR A 69 15.61 1.82 11.52
C THR A 69 16.56 1.30 10.46
N LEU A 70 16.69 2.00 9.34
CA LEU A 70 17.58 1.65 8.24
C LEU A 70 18.92 2.37 8.43
N ARG A 71 19.85 1.70 9.12
CA ARG A 71 21.15 2.26 9.55
C ARG A 71 22.31 2.00 8.60
N LYS A 72 22.13 1.08 7.65
CA LYS A 72 23.13 0.68 6.66
C LYS A 72 22.49 0.75 5.27
N PRO A 73 23.28 1.00 4.21
CA PRO A 73 22.80 0.93 2.83
C PRO A 73 22.17 -0.41 2.48
N LEU A 74 21.24 -0.39 1.53
CA LEU A 74 20.61 -1.57 0.95
C LEU A 74 21.41 -2.06 -0.25
N THR A 75 21.71 -3.36 -0.30
CA THR A 75 22.41 -3.96 -1.44
C THR A 75 21.67 -5.19 -1.93
N PRO A 76 21.14 -5.18 -3.18
CA PRO A 76 20.55 -6.36 -3.79
C PRO A 76 21.60 -7.47 -3.98
N VAL A 77 21.28 -8.69 -3.55
CA VAL A 77 22.12 -9.87 -3.75
C VAL A 77 21.28 -10.97 -4.39
N TRP A 78 21.67 -11.40 -5.59
CA TRP A 78 20.95 -12.43 -6.34
C TRP A 78 21.47 -13.82 -6.00
N VAL A 79 20.53 -14.70 -5.66
CA VAL A 79 20.82 -16.13 -5.42
C VAL A 79 20.03 -16.93 -6.44
N THR A 80 20.71 -17.75 -7.21
CA THR A 80 20.12 -18.64 -8.22
C THR A 80 20.42 -20.10 -7.87
N GLN A 81 19.81 -21.05 -8.57
CA GLN A 81 20.15 -22.47 -8.40
C GLN A 81 21.62 -22.81 -8.68
N ALA A 82 22.32 -21.98 -9.45
CA ALA A 82 23.74 -22.13 -9.75
C ALA A 82 24.65 -21.34 -8.78
N SER A 83 24.09 -20.60 -7.84
CA SER A 83 24.82 -19.73 -6.92
C SER A 83 24.79 -20.30 -5.51
N ASP A 84 25.90 -20.17 -4.78
CA ASP A 84 25.88 -20.39 -3.34
C ASP A 84 25.08 -19.29 -2.64
N VAL A 85 24.41 -19.66 -1.55
CA VAL A 85 23.75 -18.67 -0.67
C VAL A 85 24.85 -17.89 0.05
N PRO A 86 24.88 -16.54 -0.04
CA PRO A 86 25.91 -15.76 0.62
C PRO A 86 25.82 -15.96 2.13
N MET A 87 26.98 -16.09 2.78
CA MET A 87 27.05 -16.03 4.24
C MET A 87 26.67 -14.62 4.68
N ILE A 88 25.51 -14.49 5.34
CA ILE A 88 25.04 -13.23 5.89
C ILE A 88 25.62 -13.10 7.31
N ASP A 89 26.45 -12.08 7.50
CA ASP A 89 27.01 -11.69 8.80
C ASP A 89 26.41 -10.35 9.24
N ASP A 90 26.13 -10.22 10.53
CA ASP A 90 25.66 -8.97 11.15
C ASP A 90 26.69 -7.83 11.03
N GLN A 91 27.96 -8.16 10.76
CA GLN A 91 29.05 -7.20 10.56
C GLN A 91 29.12 -6.59 9.16
N LEU A 92 28.29 -7.03 8.20
CA LEU A 92 28.27 -6.45 6.85
C LEU A 92 28.05 -4.94 6.93
N ALA A 93 28.77 -4.17 6.10
CA ALA A 93 28.64 -2.71 6.03
C ALA A 93 27.30 -2.24 5.42
N TYR A 94 26.49 -3.18 4.91
CA TYR A 94 25.22 -2.98 4.23
C TYR A 94 24.19 -4.02 4.70
N TYR A 95 22.91 -3.78 4.43
CA TYR A 95 21.85 -4.76 4.55
C TYR A 95 21.62 -5.48 3.22
N PRO A 96 21.86 -6.80 3.13
CA PRO A 96 21.61 -7.55 1.91
C PRO A 96 20.10 -7.72 1.69
N ILE A 97 19.61 -7.34 0.50
CA ILE A 97 18.29 -7.73 0.01
C ILE A 97 18.50 -8.99 -0.83
N VAL A 98 18.29 -10.16 -0.23
CA VAL A 98 18.52 -11.44 -0.89
C VAL A 98 17.35 -11.77 -1.81
N LEU A 99 17.61 -11.76 -3.11
CA LEU A 99 16.66 -12.02 -4.18
C LEU A 99 16.89 -13.44 -4.71
N CYS A 100 16.09 -14.38 -4.20
CA CYS A 100 16.22 -15.79 -4.52
C CYS A 100 15.38 -16.18 -5.73
N THR A 101 16.02 -16.77 -6.75
CA THR A 101 15.36 -17.49 -7.83
C THR A 101 15.49 -18.99 -7.58
N ALA A 102 14.50 -19.57 -6.91
CA ALA A 102 14.49 -21.00 -6.57
C ALA A 102 14.12 -21.91 -7.75
N SER A 103 13.47 -21.38 -8.80
CA SER A 103 13.03 -22.15 -9.97
C SER A 103 14.11 -22.21 -11.06
N GLY A 104 14.30 -23.40 -11.63
CA GLY A 104 15.23 -23.64 -12.73
C GLY A 104 14.65 -23.21 -14.07
N ARG A 105 15.49 -22.71 -14.97
CA ARG A 105 15.14 -22.45 -16.38
C ARG A 105 15.42 -23.72 -17.19
N ASP A 106 14.62 -24.77 -17.03
CA ASP A 106 14.54 -25.81 -18.06
C ASP A 106 13.63 -25.32 -19.20
N ALA A 107 13.95 -24.13 -19.73
CA ALA A 107 13.23 -23.52 -20.83
C ALA A 107 13.60 -24.27 -22.12
N GLY A 108 12.76 -25.25 -22.48
CA GLY A 108 12.67 -25.77 -23.84
C GLY A 108 13.13 -27.22 -24.10
N ASN A 109 13.73 -27.93 -23.15
CA ASN A 109 14.24 -29.30 -23.40
C ASN A 109 13.57 -30.41 -22.58
N ALA A 110 12.71 -30.09 -21.62
CA ALA A 110 11.94 -31.09 -20.88
C ALA A 110 10.46 -30.99 -21.24
N ILE A 111 9.87 -32.13 -21.62
CA ILE A 111 8.42 -32.31 -21.89
C ILE A 111 7.57 -32.05 -20.62
N SER A 112 8.21 -31.79 -19.48
CA SER A 112 7.63 -31.56 -18.15
C SER A 112 8.15 -30.28 -17.45
N GLY A 113 8.76 -29.33 -18.17
CA GLY A 113 9.27 -28.08 -17.60
C GLY A 113 8.17 -27.03 -17.38
N PHE A 114 8.25 -26.29 -16.26
CA PHE A 114 7.41 -25.11 -16.03
C PHE A 114 7.99 -23.90 -16.77
N ASP A 115 7.19 -23.28 -17.64
CA ASP A 115 7.58 -22.03 -18.29
C ASP A 115 7.38 -20.85 -17.33
N TYR A 116 8.43 -20.05 -17.16
CA TYR A 116 8.30 -18.78 -16.45
C TYR A 116 7.44 -17.83 -17.27
N VAL A 117 6.27 -17.49 -16.74
CA VAL A 117 5.40 -16.45 -17.30
C VAL A 117 5.79 -15.11 -16.69
N GLN A 118 6.13 -14.15 -17.55
CA GLN A 118 6.44 -12.79 -17.11
C GLN A 118 5.25 -12.20 -16.34
N GLY A 119 5.50 -11.72 -15.12
CA GLY A 119 4.47 -11.16 -14.24
C GLY A 119 3.80 -12.17 -13.30
N ALA A 120 4.09 -13.48 -13.42
CA ALA A 120 3.50 -14.49 -12.53
C ALA A 120 3.82 -14.28 -11.04
N ALA A 121 4.88 -13.54 -10.72
CA ALA A 121 5.31 -13.24 -9.36
C ALA A 121 4.80 -11.88 -8.82
N ASP A 122 4.11 -11.07 -9.63
CA ASP A 122 3.80 -9.67 -9.28
C ASP A 122 2.45 -9.48 -8.56
N ASP A 123 1.58 -10.49 -8.53
CA ASP A 123 0.22 -10.43 -7.94
C ASP A 123 -0.03 -11.57 -6.94
N ALA A 124 0.71 -11.60 -5.84
CA ALA A 124 0.56 -12.64 -4.82
C ALA A 124 -0.86 -12.78 -4.30
N GLU A 125 -1.61 -11.69 -4.25
CA GLU A 125 -3.01 -11.68 -3.83
C GLU A 125 -3.92 -12.50 -4.75
N ALA A 126 -3.53 -12.71 -6.02
CA ALA A 126 -4.31 -13.49 -6.99
C ALA A 126 -4.16 -15.01 -6.80
N TRP A 127 -3.06 -15.47 -6.20
CA TRP A 127 -2.76 -16.91 -6.07
C TRP A 127 -2.51 -17.36 -4.62
N ALA A 128 -2.33 -16.46 -3.66
CA ALA A 128 -2.09 -16.81 -2.25
C ALA A 128 -3.36 -17.27 -1.51
N LEU A 129 -4.56 -17.13 -2.09
CA LEU A 129 -5.84 -17.51 -1.46
C LEU A 129 -6.05 -16.88 -0.06
N GLY A 130 -5.49 -15.68 0.15
CA GLY A 130 -5.53 -14.97 1.44
C GLY A 130 -4.48 -15.40 2.46
N LEU A 131 -3.61 -16.36 2.14
CA LEU A 131 -2.54 -16.80 3.01
C LEU A 131 -1.51 -15.67 3.22
N THR A 132 -1.31 -15.27 4.47
CA THR A 132 -0.27 -14.30 4.84
C THR A 132 1.03 -15.01 5.22
N ALA A 133 2.16 -14.29 5.21
CA ALA A 133 3.43 -14.84 5.66
C ALA A 133 3.34 -15.37 7.10
N THR A 134 2.73 -14.61 8.01
CA THR A 134 2.52 -15.01 9.41
C THR A 134 1.72 -16.31 9.51
N SER A 135 0.61 -16.40 8.76
CA SER A 135 -0.24 -17.59 8.73
C SER A 135 0.51 -18.79 8.14
N PHE A 136 1.27 -18.60 7.06
CA PHE A 136 2.08 -19.65 6.47
C PHE A 136 3.09 -20.20 7.48
N TRP A 137 3.84 -19.33 8.18
CA TRP A 137 4.83 -19.78 9.16
C TRP A 137 4.21 -20.50 10.35
N HIS A 138 3.03 -20.07 10.79
CA HIS A 138 2.28 -20.74 11.86
C HIS A 138 1.83 -22.16 11.44
N HIS A 139 1.38 -22.32 10.20
CA HIS A 139 0.88 -23.59 9.66
C HIS A 139 1.89 -24.34 8.78
N ARG A 140 3.19 -23.98 8.85
CA ARG A 140 4.21 -24.43 7.88
C ARG A 140 4.29 -25.94 7.74
N SER A 141 4.33 -26.65 8.85
CA SER A 141 4.51 -28.11 8.86
C SER A 141 3.33 -28.84 8.21
N GLU A 142 2.12 -28.32 8.41
CA GLU A 142 0.89 -28.83 7.81
C GLU A 142 0.88 -28.51 6.31
N LEU A 143 1.05 -27.23 5.93
CA LEU A 143 0.99 -26.78 4.54
C LEU A 143 2.03 -27.46 3.65
N LEU A 144 3.24 -27.71 4.14
CA LEU A 144 4.30 -28.38 3.36
C LEU A 144 4.09 -29.89 3.19
N GLN A 145 3.10 -30.49 3.85
CA GLN A 145 2.76 -31.91 3.70
C GLN A 145 1.59 -32.17 2.74
N LEU A 146 0.84 -31.12 2.39
CA LEU A 146 -0.33 -31.21 1.53
C LEU A 146 0.06 -31.18 0.05
N SER A 147 -0.74 -31.84 -0.77
CA SER A 147 -0.71 -31.72 -2.23
C SER A 147 -1.30 -30.38 -2.69
N GLU A 148 -1.06 -30.00 -3.95
CA GLU A 148 -1.59 -28.75 -4.54
C GLU A 148 -3.12 -28.67 -4.46
N ASP A 149 -3.83 -29.76 -4.74
CA ASP A 149 -5.30 -29.81 -4.66
C ASP A 149 -5.79 -29.62 -3.22
N GLU A 150 -5.13 -30.24 -2.25
CA GLU A 150 -5.45 -30.09 -0.83
C GLU A 150 -5.17 -28.67 -0.31
N LEU A 151 -4.15 -27.99 -0.86
CA LEU A 151 -3.84 -26.60 -0.49
C LEU A 151 -4.96 -25.63 -0.89
N VAL A 152 -5.58 -25.83 -2.05
CA VAL A 152 -6.70 -25.00 -2.54
C VAL A 152 -7.90 -25.07 -1.58
N GLU A 153 -8.15 -26.23 -0.99
CA GLU A 153 -9.22 -26.41 0.01
C GLU A 153 -8.80 -25.96 1.41
N ARG A 154 -7.54 -26.20 1.80
CA ARG A 154 -7.08 -25.97 3.16
C ARG A 154 -6.78 -24.52 3.48
N ILE A 155 -6.18 -23.76 2.55
CA ILE A 155 -5.80 -22.37 2.79
C ILE A 155 -7.01 -21.50 3.16
N PRO A 156 -8.17 -21.56 2.46
CA PRO A 156 -9.38 -20.82 2.85
C PRO A 156 -9.85 -21.12 4.28
N LEU A 157 -9.69 -22.35 4.76
CA LEU A 157 -10.06 -22.74 6.13
C LEU A 157 -9.10 -22.17 7.17
N ILE A 158 -7.81 -22.07 6.84
CA ILE A 158 -6.81 -21.42 7.70
C ILE A 158 -7.09 -19.92 7.76
N THR A 159 -7.41 -19.29 6.62
CA THR A 159 -7.67 -17.85 6.57
C THR A 159 -9.03 -17.46 7.16
N SER A 160 -10.02 -18.36 7.14
CA SER A 160 -11.28 -18.17 7.87
C SER A 160 -11.09 -18.33 9.38
N ASN A 161 -10.38 -19.37 9.82
CA ASN A 161 -10.22 -19.67 11.24
C ASN A 161 -9.18 -18.78 11.93
N GLY A 162 -8.22 -18.22 11.18
CA GLY A 162 -7.32 -17.17 11.67
C GLY A 162 -8.05 -15.85 11.97
N ASN A 163 -9.29 -15.68 11.50
CA ASN A 163 -10.19 -14.60 11.90
C ASN A 163 -11.08 -14.97 13.11
N ASP A 164 -11.09 -16.23 13.58
CA ASP A 164 -11.91 -16.70 14.70
C ASP A 164 -11.25 -16.51 16.08
N GLU A 165 -9.96 -16.19 16.15
CA GLU A 165 -9.48 -15.36 17.26
C GLU A 165 -10.00 -13.93 17.01
N ILE A 166 -11.27 -13.68 17.38
CA ILE A 166 -11.94 -12.39 17.33
C ILE A 166 -11.26 -11.42 18.31
N SER A 167 -10.00 -11.09 18.07
CA SER A 167 -9.48 -9.80 18.47
C SER A 167 -10.17 -8.82 17.53
N ALA A 168 -11.10 -8.02 18.04
CA ALA A 168 -11.88 -7.08 17.26
C ALA A 168 -10.94 -6.32 16.31
N VAL A 169 -11.20 -6.38 15.00
CA VAL A 169 -10.38 -5.64 14.02
C VAL A 169 -10.53 -4.17 14.36
N LEU A 170 -9.49 -3.59 14.95
CA LEU A 170 -9.50 -2.21 15.39
C LEU A 170 -9.21 -1.30 14.19
N PRO A 171 -9.78 -0.08 14.19
CA PRO A 171 -9.52 0.87 13.14
C PRO A 171 -8.09 1.41 13.24
N THR A 172 -7.44 1.59 12.10
CA THR A 172 -6.06 2.10 12.02
C THR A 172 -6.08 3.62 11.87
N LEU A 173 -5.40 4.32 12.78
CA LEU A 173 -5.18 5.76 12.69
C LEU A 173 -4.23 6.10 11.54
N ILE A 174 -4.62 7.05 10.68
CA ILE A 174 -3.72 7.61 9.66
C ILE A 174 -2.86 8.70 10.29
N LYS A 175 -1.58 8.41 10.51
CA LYS A 175 -0.60 9.39 10.99
C LYS A 175 -0.18 10.32 9.84
N PRO A 176 0.13 11.60 10.10
CA PRO A 176 0.25 12.26 11.41
C PRO A 176 -1.06 12.79 11.99
N THR A 177 -2.22 12.49 11.41
CA THR A 177 -3.49 12.90 12.01
C THR A 177 -3.69 12.23 13.38
N THR A 178 -4.53 12.84 14.20
CA THR A 178 -4.91 12.33 15.53
C THR A 178 -6.31 11.73 15.56
N GLN A 179 -7.09 11.92 14.49
CA GLN A 179 -8.52 11.63 14.51
C GLN A 179 -9.07 11.01 13.21
N LEU A 180 -8.25 10.75 12.18
CA LEU A 180 -8.72 10.09 10.95
C LEU A 180 -8.37 8.61 10.94
N TYR A 181 -9.39 7.75 10.87
CA TYR A 181 -9.24 6.30 10.98
C TYR A 181 -9.77 5.57 9.74
N ILE A 182 -9.12 4.46 9.41
CA ILE A 182 -9.59 3.50 8.41
C ILE A 182 -9.94 2.19 9.08
N GLY A 183 -11.07 1.60 8.72
CA GLY A 183 -11.46 0.26 9.14
C GLY A 183 -12.02 -0.57 7.99
N THR A 184 -12.28 -1.84 8.30
CA THR A 184 -13.11 -2.72 7.48
C THR A 184 -14.57 -2.64 7.95
N ASN A 185 -15.52 -3.18 7.19
CA ASN A 185 -16.93 -3.23 7.62
C ASN A 185 -17.17 -3.90 8.99
N PRO A 186 -16.51 -5.03 9.35
CA PRO A 186 -16.68 -5.65 10.68
C PRO A 186 -15.85 -4.98 11.79
N CYS A 187 -15.23 -3.82 11.54
CA CYS A 187 -14.40 -3.12 12.51
C CYS A 187 -15.20 -2.71 13.76
N SER A 188 -14.65 -2.95 14.95
CA SER A 188 -15.27 -2.47 16.20
C SER A 188 -15.03 -0.97 16.37
N THR A 189 -16.08 -0.25 16.78
CA THR A 189 -16.03 1.17 17.10
C THR A 189 -15.99 1.44 18.61
N ASP A 190 -15.95 0.40 19.44
CA ASP A 190 -16.04 0.52 20.90
C ASP A 190 -14.86 1.29 21.51
N ALA A 191 -13.69 1.22 20.86
CA ALA A 191 -12.49 1.92 21.27
C ALA A 191 -12.46 3.40 20.86
N LEU A 192 -13.38 3.85 19.99
CA LEU A 192 -13.39 5.22 19.49
C LEU A 192 -14.20 6.15 20.42
N PRO A 193 -13.64 7.31 20.82
CA PRO A 193 -14.39 8.32 21.55
C PRO A 193 -15.69 8.73 20.85
N THR A 194 -16.75 8.96 21.62
CA THR A 194 -18.03 9.45 21.13
C THR A 194 -18.18 10.96 21.42
N PRO A 195 -18.79 11.75 20.52
CA PRO A 195 -19.27 11.36 19.19
C PRO A 195 -18.12 11.20 18.18
N HIS A 196 -18.32 10.35 17.17
CA HIS A 196 -17.42 10.21 16.02
C HIS A 196 -18.24 10.21 14.73
N ALA A 197 -17.68 10.74 13.64
CA ALA A 197 -18.28 10.60 12.31
C ALA A 197 -17.95 9.24 11.72
N HIS A 198 -18.92 8.63 11.05
CA HIS A 198 -18.77 7.34 10.41
C HIS A 198 -19.10 7.45 8.91
N ILE A 199 -18.12 7.20 8.05
CA ILE A 199 -18.29 7.24 6.60
C ILE A 199 -18.17 5.81 6.06
N ALA A 200 -19.26 5.27 5.54
CA ALA A 200 -19.32 3.88 5.10
C ALA A 200 -19.41 3.78 3.58
N CYS A 201 -18.37 3.24 2.95
CA CYS A 201 -18.34 2.90 1.52
C CYS A 201 -18.84 1.47 1.31
N GLU A 202 -20.15 1.32 1.13
CA GLU A 202 -20.81 0.01 1.13
C GLU A 202 -21.56 -0.25 -0.18
N GLN A 203 -21.77 -1.54 -0.49
CA GLN A 203 -22.67 -1.88 -1.58
C GLN A 203 -24.10 -1.49 -1.20
N PRO A 204 -24.84 -0.81 -2.11
CA PRO A 204 -26.23 -0.49 -1.84
C PRO A 204 -27.09 -1.76 -1.79
N VAL A 205 -28.07 -1.78 -0.87
CA VAL A 205 -28.99 -2.92 -0.68
C VAL A 205 -29.90 -3.12 -1.91
N ASP A 206 -30.26 -2.02 -2.57
CA ASP A 206 -30.92 -2.00 -3.87
C ASP A 206 -29.97 -1.36 -4.87
N ASN A 207 -29.69 -2.02 -5.99
CA ASN A 207 -28.82 -1.48 -7.05
C ASN A 207 -29.33 -0.15 -7.64
N ASN A 208 -30.61 0.18 -7.45
CA ASN A 208 -31.18 1.47 -7.84
C ASN A 208 -30.94 2.59 -6.80
N ASP A 209 -30.59 2.25 -5.56
CA ASP A 209 -30.30 3.21 -4.51
C ASP A 209 -28.86 3.73 -4.62
N THR A 210 -28.71 4.73 -5.48
CA THR A 210 -27.42 5.37 -5.77
C THR A 210 -27.21 6.67 -5.00
N SER A 211 -28.13 7.00 -4.08
CA SER A 211 -28.05 8.25 -3.33
C SER A 211 -27.24 8.11 -2.05
N PRO A 212 -26.34 9.06 -1.72
CA PRO A 212 -25.69 9.06 -0.43
C PRO A 212 -26.71 9.40 0.67
N LYS A 213 -26.59 8.76 1.83
CA LYS A 213 -27.52 8.92 2.95
C LYS A 213 -26.79 9.41 4.20
N GLU A 214 -27.21 10.57 4.72
CA GLU A 214 -26.78 11.08 6.02
C GLU A 214 -27.82 10.70 7.08
N GLN A 215 -27.40 10.00 8.13
CA GLN A 215 -28.22 9.65 9.29
C GLN A 215 -27.42 9.89 10.57
N GLY A 216 -27.73 10.99 11.26
CA GLY A 216 -27.01 11.39 12.48
C GLY A 216 -25.53 11.65 12.20
N HIS A 217 -24.65 10.86 12.82
CA HIS A 217 -23.20 10.92 12.60
C HIS A 217 -22.68 9.96 11.53
N THR A 218 -23.57 9.29 10.80
CA THR A 218 -23.20 8.35 9.73
C THR A 218 -23.50 8.92 8.35
N PHE A 219 -22.55 8.79 7.43
CA PHE A 219 -22.71 9.11 6.01
C PHE A 219 -22.41 7.86 5.18
N ARG A 220 -23.41 7.36 4.46
CA ARG A 220 -23.28 6.18 3.61
C ARG A 220 -23.02 6.59 2.17
N VAL A 221 -21.95 6.06 1.61
CA VAL A 221 -21.54 6.24 0.21
C VAL A 221 -21.81 4.93 -0.52
N PRO A 222 -22.81 4.87 -1.43
CA PRO A 222 -23.05 3.66 -2.20
C PRO A 222 -21.89 3.43 -3.17
N CYS A 223 -21.17 2.32 -3.01
CA CYS A 223 -20.02 1.94 -3.82
C CYS A 223 -20.09 0.46 -4.16
N GLN A 224 -20.27 0.16 -5.44
CA GLN A 224 -20.10 -1.21 -5.96
C GLN A 224 -18.61 -1.63 -5.90
N PRO A 225 -18.28 -2.92 -5.97
CA PRO A 225 -16.89 -3.34 -6.08
C PRO A 225 -16.21 -2.86 -7.36
N GLY A 226 -14.91 -2.63 -7.27
CA GLY A 226 -14.06 -2.34 -8.42
C GLY A 226 -14.39 -1.02 -9.13
N LYS A 227 -14.13 -0.99 -10.43
CA LYS A 227 -14.10 0.25 -11.24
C LYS A 227 -15.43 1.02 -11.25
N LEU A 228 -16.57 0.33 -11.11
CA LEU A 228 -17.89 0.95 -11.04
C LEU A 228 -18.03 1.76 -9.75
N GLY A 229 -17.67 1.19 -8.60
CA GLY A 229 -17.64 1.90 -7.33
C GLY A 229 -16.71 3.11 -7.36
N SER A 230 -15.52 2.97 -7.94
CA SER A 230 -14.59 4.09 -8.07
C SER A 230 -15.22 5.25 -8.84
N ARG A 231 -15.97 4.99 -9.91
CA ARG A 231 -16.67 6.04 -10.68
C ARG A 231 -17.77 6.70 -9.86
N THR A 232 -18.59 5.90 -9.19
CA THR A 232 -19.67 6.38 -8.31
C THR A 232 -19.13 7.23 -7.17
N LEU A 233 -18.00 6.81 -6.58
CA LEU A 233 -17.30 7.55 -5.53
C LEU A 233 -16.99 9.00 -5.96
N ARG A 234 -16.52 9.22 -7.20
CA ARG A 234 -16.25 10.57 -7.74
C ARG A 234 -17.46 11.50 -7.60
N HIS A 235 -18.66 10.98 -7.84
CA HIS A 235 -19.90 11.77 -7.78
C HIS A 235 -20.37 12.05 -6.35
N HIS A 236 -19.95 11.26 -5.37
CA HIS A 236 -20.35 11.42 -3.97
C HIS A 236 -19.33 12.17 -3.11
N LEU A 237 -18.06 12.23 -3.52
CA LEU A 237 -17.02 13.02 -2.84
C LEU A 237 -17.45 14.48 -2.57
N PRO A 238 -18.11 15.22 -3.50
CA PRO A 238 -18.62 16.56 -3.21
C PRO A 238 -19.62 16.60 -2.05
N SER A 239 -20.48 15.59 -1.93
CA SER A 239 -21.51 15.51 -0.87
C SER A 239 -20.93 15.21 0.50
N LEU A 240 -19.73 14.63 0.58
CA LEU A 240 -19.01 14.41 1.84
C LEU A 240 -18.45 15.71 2.44
N VAL A 241 -18.15 16.71 1.61
CA VAL A 241 -17.51 17.95 2.07
C VAL A 241 -18.37 18.68 3.12
N PRO A 242 -19.67 18.98 2.88
CA PRO A 242 -20.50 19.63 3.89
C PRO A 242 -20.65 18.82 5.18
N PHE A 243 -20.76 17.49 5.06
CA PHE A 243 -20.88 16.59 6.21
C PHE A 243 -19.64 16.65 7.11
N VAL A 244 -18.45 16.53 6.52
CA VAL A 244 -17.18 16.56 7.25
C VAL A 244 -16.91 17.96 7.81
N THR A 245 -17.19 19.02 7.04
CA THR A 245 -17.09 20.41 7.52
C THR A 245 -17.95 20.63 8.77
N LYS A 246 -19.22 20.18 8.75
CA LYS A 246 -20.14 20.29 9.89
C LYS A 246 -19.64 19.50 11.11
N HIS A 247 -19.12 18.28 10.89
CA HIS A 247 -18.56 17.47 11.96
C HIS A 247 -17.34 18.14 12.60
N LEU A 248 -16.35 18.56 11.81
CA LEU A 248 -15.14 19.22 12.30
C LEU A 248 -15.43 20.56 12.99
N ALA A 249 -16.44 21.31 12.54
CA ALA A 249 -16.85 22.56 13.18
C ALA A 249 -17.49 22.32 14.55
N SER A 250 -18.26 21.24 14.70
CA SER A 250 -18.98 20.93 15.95
C SER A 250 -18.13 20.12 16.93
N HIS A 251 -17.24 19.28 16.41
CA HIS A 251 -16.41 18.34 17.18
C HIS A 251 -14.98 18.31 16.63
N PRO A 252 -14.17 19.35 16.87
CA PRO A 252 -12.87 19.52 16.21
C PRO A 252 -11.87 18.40 16.44
N THR A 253 -11.95 17.71 17.58
CA THR A 253 -11.05 16.64 18.00
C THR A 253 -11.67 15.24 17.92
N SER A 254 -12.93 15.14 17.49
CA SER A 254 -13.63 13.87 17.43
C SER A 254 -13.14 12.99 16.28
N PRO A 255 -13.16 11.65 16.43
CA PRO A 255 -12.76 10.74 15.37
C PRO A 255 -13.66 10.82 14.14
N ILE A 256 -13.04 10.61 12.97
CA ILE A 256 -13.69 10.32 11.70
C ILE A 256 -13.23 8.92 11.30
N LEU A 257 -14.15 7.96 11.31
CA LEU A 257 -13.92 6.60 10.85
C LEU A 257 -14.43 6.44 9.42
N ILE A 258 -13.59 5.91 8.53
CA ILE A 258 -13.94 5.59 7.15
C ILE A 258 -13.79 4.08 6.95
N ILE A 259 -14.86 3.42 6.50
CA ILE A 259 -14.85 1.98 6.27
C ILE A 259 -15.19 1.62 4.82
N CYS A 260 -14.65 0.50 4.37
CA CYS A 260 -15.15 -0.24 3.22
C CYS A 260 -14.93 -1.75 3.46
N PRO A 261 -15.46 -2.65 2.62
CA PRO A 261 -15.37 -4.09 2.86
C PRO A 261 -13.95 -4.60 3.16
N THR A 262 -12.95 -4.08 2.44
CA THR A 262 -11.55 -4.51 2.59
C THR A 262 -10.71 -3.55 3.43
N GLY A 263 -11.16 -2.31 3.64
CA GLY A 263 -10.32 -1.23 4.19
C GLY A 263 -9.17 -0.78 3.28
N LYS A 264 -9.07 -1.30 2.05
CA LYS A 264 -7.87 -1.16 1.19
C LYS A 264 -8.08 -0.32 -0.08
N ASP A 265 -9.31 -0.03 -0.49
CA ASP A 265 -9.60 0.67 -1.76
C ASP A 265 -10.49 1.93 -1.61
N HIS A 266 -11.82 1.79 -1.63
CA HIS A 266 -12.73 2.95 -1.60
C HIS A 266 -12.56 3.83 -0.35
N SER A 267 -12.36 3.21 0.82
CA SER A 267 -12.08 3.93 2.07
C SER A 267 -10.80 4.77 1.98
N ILE A 268 -9.76 4.23 1.32
CA ILE A 268 -8.50 4.93 1.04
C ILE A 268 -8.74 6.11 0.12
N GLY A 269 -9.58 5.96 -0.90
CA GLY A 269 -9.98 7.04 -1.80
C GLY A 269 -10.67 8.20 -1.07
N VAL A 270 -11.64 7.89 -0.20
CA VAL A 270 -12.31 8.89 0.65
C VAL A 270 -11.30 9.55 1.59
N ALA A 271 -10.49 8.77 2.31
CA ALA A 271 -9.50 9.30 3.24
C ALA A 271 -8.51 10.24 2.54
N LEU A 272 -8.03 9.88 1.34
CA LEU A 272 -7.15 10.72 0.56
C LEU A 272 -7.80 12.05 0.20
N ALA A 273 -9.06 12.03 -0.24
CA ALA A 273 -9.80 13.26 -0.52
C ALA A 273 -9.95 14.14 0.73
N LEU A 274 -10.29 13.56 1.88
CA LEU A 274 -10.42 14.30 3.14
C LEU A 274 -9.08 14.87 3.63
N LEU A 275 -7.99 14.10 3.54
CA LEU A 275 -6.65 14.59 3.86
C LEU A 275 -6.28 15.77 2.98
N CYS A 276 -6.52 15.70 1.68
CA CYS A 276 -6.18 16.79 0.77
C CYS A 276 -6.96 18.09 1.09
N LEU A 277 -8.25 17.96 1.43
CA LEU A 277 -9.13 19.09 1.68
C LEU A 277 -8.97 19.70 3.08
N PHE A 278 -8.85 18.86 4.12
CA PHE A 278 -9.03 19.28 5.51
C PHE A 278 -7.77 19.21 6.37
N SER A 279 -6.70 18.52 5.94
CA SER A 279 -5.50 18.34 6.79
C SER A 279 -4.44 19.40 6.56
N SER A 280 -3.96 20.05 7.62
CA SER A 280 -2.75 20.88 7.60
C SER A 280 -1.47 20.04 7.40
N PRO A 281 -0.29 20.65 7.13
CA PRO A 281 0.97 19.92 6.96
C PRO A 281 1.38 19.04 8.15
N ASP A 282 1.00 19.42 9.36
CA ASP A 282 1.23 18.68 10.62
C ASP A 282 0.18 17.57 10.89
N GLY A 283 -0.86 17.46 10.04
CA GLY A 283 -1.90 16.44 10.18
C GLY A 283 -3.14 16.87 10.96
N THR A 284 -3.20 18.10 11.46
CA THR A 284 -4.38 18.65 12.12
C THR A 284 -5.52 18.81 11.11
N LEU A 285 -6.72 18.32 11.44
CA LEU A 285 -7.90 18.47 10.58
C LEU A 285 -8.65 19.75 10.96
N THR A 286 -8.98 20.58 9.97
CA THR A 286 -9.71 21.84 10.16
C THR A 286 -10.99 21.87 9.34
N SER A 287 -12.06 22.48 9.87
CA SER A 287 -13.35 22.59 9.15
C SER A 287 -13.31 23.52 7.94
N THR A 288 -12.30 24.39 7.85
CA THR A 288 -12.11 25.32 6.74
C THR A 288 -11.26 24.68 5.66
N ASN A 289 -11.80 24.59 4.44
CA ASN A 289 -10.98 24.33 3.26
C ASN A 289 -10.10 25.55 3.01
N ASP A 290 -8.79 25.37 3.09
CA ASP A 290 -7.83 26.42 2.79
C ASP A 290 -7.81 26.69 1.28
N SER A 291 -8.63 27.65 0.84
CA SER A 291 -8.78 28.03 -0.57
C SER A 291 -7.51 28.61 -1.19
N THR A 292 -6.49 28.93 -0.38
CA THR A 292 -5.18 29.39 -0.86
C THR A 292 -4.23 28.24 -1.19
N ARG A 293 -4.58 27.00 -0.79
CA ARG A 293 -3.72 25.84 -0.99
C ARG A 293 -3.76 25.36 -2.43
N THR A 294 -2.60 25.39 -3.09
CA THR A 294 -2.45 24.85 -4.44
C THR A 294 -2.54 23.33 -4.42
N MET A 295 -3.65 22.79 -4.92
CA MET A 295 -3.85 21.36 -5.07
C MET A 295 -3.15 20.87 -6.34
N ASN A 296 -2.08 20.09 -6.18
CA ASN A 296 -1.34 19.48 -7.29
C ASN A 296 -1.11 17.98 -7.05
N LYS A 297 -0.58 17.28 -8.05
CA LYS A 297 -0.34 15.83 -7.96
C LYS A 297 0.65 15.46 -6.86
N ASP A 298 1.66 16.27 -6.60
CA ASP A 298 2.67 15.97 -5.59
C ASP A 298 2.11 16.11 -4.17
N PHE A 299 1.25 17.11 -3.95
CA PHE A 299 0.50 17.24 -2.72
C PHE A 299 -0.41 16.03 -2.46
N ILE A 300 -1.12 15.54 -3.49
CA ILE A 300 -1.95 14.34 -3.38
C ILE A 300 -1.09 13.10 -3.08
N LYS A 301 0.04 12.93 -3.78
CA LYS A 301 1.00 11.83 -3.50
C LYS A 301 1.53 11.90 -2.06
N LYS A 302 1.85 13.10 -1.55
CA LYS A 302 2.27 13.31 -0.16
C LYS A 302 1.19 12.92 0.84
N ARG A 303 -0.09 13.21 0.58
CA ARG A 303 -1.18 12.74 1.44
C ARG A 303 -1.44 11.24 1.32
N LEU A 304 -1.25 10.67 0.14
CA LEU A 304 -1.32 9.21 -0.05
C LEU A 304 -0.21 8.49 0.72
N SER A 305 1.01 9.05 0.76
CA SER A 305 2.13 8.44 1.51
C SER A 305 1.85 8.35 3.01
N TRP A 306 1.07 9.28 3.60
CA TRP A 306 0.61 9.20 4.99
C TRP A 306 -0.26 7.97 5.25
N ILE A 307 -1.16 7.68 4.31
CA ILE A 307 -2.02 6.50 4.38
C ILE A 307 -1.18 5.24 4.23
N MET A 308 -0.33 5.16 3.20
CA MET A 308 0.50 3.97 2.94
C MET A 308 1.51 3.69 4.06
N ALA A 309 2.06 4.73 4.70
CA ALA A 309 2.94 4.57 5.85
C ALA A 309 2.20 4.09 7.12
N SER A 310 0.91 4.38 7.23
CA SER A 310 0.07 3.95 8.36
C SER A 310 -0.60 2.60 8.12
N ILE A 311 -0.86 2.27 6.85
CA ILE A 311 -1.57 1.08 6.37
C ILE A 311 -0.79 0.54 5.17
N PRO A 312 0.28 -0.26 5.39
CA PRO A 312 1.13 -0.77 4.31
C PRO A 312 0.37 -1.59 3.27
N ASP A 313 -0.70 -2.24 3.71
CA ASP A 313 -1.61 -3.05 2.90
C ASP A 313 -2.62 -2.23 2.07
N ALA A 314 -2.62 -0.90 2.20
CA ALA A 314 -3.52 -0.05 1.42
C ALA A 314 -3.20 -0.18 -0.07
N ASN A 315 -4.20 -0.55 -0.86
CA ASN A 315 -4.05 -0.82 -2.28
C ASN A 315 -5.20 -0.17 -3.07
N PRO A 316 -5.28 1.18 -3.11
CA PRO A 316 -6.31 1.87 -3.86
C PRO A 316 -6.16 1.59 -5.35
N SER A 317 -7.24 1.16 -5.99
CA SER A 317 -7.21 0.84 -7.40
C SER A 317 -6.87 2.09 -8.24
N ARG A 318 -6.28 1.89 -9.42
CA ARG A 318 -6.03 2.99 -10.37
C ARG A 318 -7.31 3.80 -10.67
N ALA A 319 -8.46 3.13 -10.73
CA ALA A 319 -9.74 3.79 -10.94
C ALA A 319 -10.13 4.68 -9.75
N THR A 320 -9.92 4.21 -8.51
CA THR A 320 -10.14 5.01 -7.29
C THR A 320 -9.25 6.25 -7.26
N LEU A 321 -7.95 6.10 -7.53
CA LEU A 321 -7.02 7.24 -7.59
C LEU A 321 -7.38 8.23 -8.71
N GLN A 322 -7.83 7.74 -9.87
CA GLN A 322 -8.30 8.60 -10.96
C GLN A 322 -9.54 9.41 -10.55
N SER A 323 -10.51 8.77 -9.88
CA SER A 323 -11.70 9.44 -9.37
C SER A 323 -11.40 10.51 -8.34
N VAL A 324 -10.47 10.24 -7.40
CA VAL A 324 -10.03 11.23 -6.41
C VAL A 324 -9.30 12.39 -7.08
N ASN A 325 -8.36 12.11 -7.99
CA ASN A 325 -7.66 13.17 -8.74
C ASN A 325 -8.62 14.04 -9.55
N ALA A 326 -9.59 13.42 -10.22
CA ALA A 326 -10.58 14.13 -11.03
C ALA A 326 -11.67 14.85 -10.21
N PHE A 327 -11.70 14.64 -8.89
CA PHE A 327 -12.48 15.44 -7.96
C PHE A 327 -11.64 16.61 -7.41
N LEU A 328 -10.39 16.35 -7.04
CA LEU A 328 -9.50 17.33 -6.41
C LEU A 328 -8.90 18.33 -7.40
N LEU A 329 -8.61 17.92 -8.63
CA LEU A 329 -7.90 18.74 -9.62
C LEU A 329 -8.82 19.33 -10.71
N GLY A 330 -10.06 18.86 -10.82
CA GLY A 330 -11.00 19.19 -11.91
C GLY A 330 -10.88 18.24 -13.10
#